data_AF-A0A7L4YBV1-F1
#
_entry.id   AF-A0A7L4YBV1-F1
#
_cell.length_a   1.000
_cell.length_b   1.000
_cell.length_c   1.000
_cell.angle_alpha   90.00
_cell.angle_beta   90.00
_cell.angle_gamma   90.00
#
_symmetry.space_group_name_H-M   'P 1'
#
loop_
_entity.id
_entity.type
_entity.pdbx_description
1 polymer ?
#
loop_
_entity_poly.entity_id
_entity_poly.type
_entity_poly.pdbx_seq_one_letter_code
_entity_poly.pdbx_strand_id
1 'polypeptide(L)'
;MNARHALTEHRHYAYRGCAPDPDQPTQSAADPNLPLDAWTTSTVDGGLPQRERVEQQKAARAICGRCPVLDACRAYGNIAIPGGGLVEPVGIWGGQTALNRHRALIALRTAQPATAEPAPSPGRIAEAGTVAKLRVLRALARETDTELVAYRAGMDVRTANWHRANLCTLLGLDKETTTREQLLGVAKANRLLPANVRIVPDGRWPIAAGPTTDGARQRRLAPDSPSPSRCPSCPTPAPRPPP
;
A
#
# COMPACT_ATOMS: atom_id res chain seq x y z
N MET A 1 -26.48 11.63 8.25
CA MET A 1 -25.85 12.97 8.28
C MET A 1 -24.43 12.85 7.75
N ASN A 2 -24.03 13.66 6.77
CA ASN A 2 -22.66 13.70 6.23
C ASN A 2 -21.68 14.08 7.37
N ALA A 3 -20.59 13.33 7.60
CA ALA A 3 -19.68 13.64 8.72
C ALA A 3 -19.01 15.02 8.58
N ARG A 4 -18.88 15.53 7.34
CA ARG A 4 -18.46 16.91 7.10
C ARG A 4 -19.43 17.90 7.74
N HIS A 5 -20.73 17.69 7.52
CA HIS A 5 -21.79 18.51 8.10
C HIS A 5 -21.81 18.39 9.62
N ALA A 6 -21.65 17.17 10.16
CA ALA A 6 -21.55 16.97 11.61
C ALA A 6 -20.35 17.69 12.24
N LEU A 7 -19.24 17.83 11.49
CA LEU A 7 -18.08 18.62 11.92
C LEU A 7 -18.36 20.12 11.84
N THR A 8 -18.82 20.64 10.70
CA THR A 8 -18.99 22.09 10.49
C THR A 8 -20.11 22.68 11.32
N GLU A 9 -21.20 21.94 11.56
CA GLU A 9 -22.33 22.35 12.39
C GLU A 9 -22.12 22.04 13.87
N HIS A 10 -20.96 21.51 14.25
CA HIS A 10 -20.70 21.23 15.66
C HIS A 10 -20.75 22.54 16.44
N ARG A 11 -21.49 22.58 17.56
CA ARG A 11 -21.66 23.79 18.40
C ARG A 11 -20.36 24.50 18.78
N HIS A 12 -19.26 23.74 18.84
CA HIS A 12 -17.92 24.22 19.21
C HIS A 12 -16.96 24.36 18.03
N TYR A 13 -17.44 24.30 16.78
CA TYR A 13 -16.59 24.32 15.58
C TYR A 13 -15.78 25.62 15.45
N ALA A 14 -16.34 26.74 15.89
CA ALA A 14 -15.64 28.03 15.96
C ALA A 14 -14.42 27.98 16.90
N TYR A 15 -14.47 27.17 17.96
CA TYR A 15 -13.43 27.03 18.98
C TYR A 15 -12.51 25.81 18.73
N ARG A 16 -12.44 25.33 17.49
CA ARG A 16 -11.52 24.24 17.13
C ARG A 16 -10.08 24.71 17.32
N GLY A 17 -9.19 23.82 17.74
CA GLY A 17 -7.79 24.17 18.00
C GLY A 17 -7.00 24.65 16.76
N CYS A 18 -7.45 24.32 15.56
CA CYS A 18 -6.90 24.86 14.30
C CYS A 18 -7.69 26.08 13.77
N ALA A 19 -8.49 26.74 14.60
CA ALA A 19 -9.10 28.01 14.23
C ALA A 19 -8.02 29.09 14.15
N PRO A 20 -8.09 30.00 13.15
CA PRO A 20 -7.19 31.14 13.07
C PRO A 20 -7.40 32.07 14.28
N ASP A 21 -6.31 32.65 14.77
CA ASP A 21 -6.37 33.73 15.74
C ASP A 21 -6.99 34.98 15.10
N PRO A 22 -7.93 35.68 15.76
CA PRO A 22 -8.57 36.89 15.19
C PRO A 22 -7.59 38.03 14.91
N ASP A 23 -6.57 38.19 15.74
CA ASP A 23 -5.56 39.25 15.64
C ASP A 23 -4.38 38.79 14.76
N GLN A 24 -4.10 37.48 14.73
CA GLN A 24 -3.04 36.87 13.92
C GLN A 24 -3.57 35.71 13.05
N PRO A 25 -4.19 36.00 11.87
CA PRO A 25 -4.87 34.97 11.06
C PRO A 25 -4.01 33.81 10.55
N THR A 26 -2.68 33.93 10.59
CA THR A 26 -1.73 32.87 10.22
C THR A 26 -1.39 31.93 11.38
N GLN A 27 -1.76 32.28 12.61
CA GLN A 27 -1.50 31.54 13.84
C GLN A 27 -2.76 30.85 14.35
N SER A 28 -2.58 29.84 15.21
CA SER A 28 -3.68 29.18 15.90
C SER A 28 -4.21 30.06 17.05
N ALA A 29 -5.53 30.18 17.15
CA ALA A 29 -6.19 30.79 18.31
C ALA A 29 -5.91 30.04 19.63
N ALA A 30 -5.48 28.76 19.56
CA ALA A 30 -5.16 27.96 20.73
C ALA A 30 -3.69 28.08 21.17
N ASP A 31 -2.82 28.56 20.28
CA ASP A 31 -1.41 28.87 20.56
C ASP A 31 -0.90 29.90 19.52
N PRO A 32 -0.75 31.18 19.91
CA PRO A 32 -0.30 32.24 19.01
C PRO A 32 1.10 32.04 18.42
N ASN A 33 1.90 31.10 18.96
CA ASN A 33 3.23 30.79 18.44
C ASN A 33 3.22 29.65 17.41
N LEU A 34 2.08 29.01 17.20
CA LEU A 34 1.97 27.85 16.33
C LEU A 34 1.26 28.23 15.02
N PRO A 35 1.98 28.22 13.87
CA PRO A 35 1.39 28.56 12.60
C PRO A 35 0.33 27.52 12.20
N LEU A 36 -0.71 27.97 11.48
CA LEU A 36 -1.76 27.08 10.97
C LEU A 36 -1.21 26.01 10.00
N ASP A 37 -0.09 26.31 9.33
CA ASP A 37 0.66 25.37 8.50
C ASP A 37 1.11 24.11 9.28
N ALA A 38 1.12 24.15 10.62
CA ALA A 38 1.38 22.97 11.45
C ALA A 38 0.32 21.86 11.29
N TRP A 39 -0.93 22.21 10.94
CA TRP A 39 -2.01 21.26 10.69
C TRP A 39 -2.13 20.84 9.22
N THR A 40 -1.59 21.63 8.30
CA THR A 40 -1.71 21.40 6.86
C THR A 40 -0.35 21.05 6.25
N THR A 41 -0.23 21.16 4.93
CA THR A 41 1.05 21.03 4.24
C THR A 41 1.67 22.41 4.16
N SER A 42 2.93 22.55 4.58
CA SER A 42 3.71 23.80 4.46
C SER A 42 3.53 24.40 3.07
N THR A 43 3.09 25.66 3.02
CA THR A 43 2.92 26.42 1.77
C THR A 43 4.20 27.11 1.30
N VAL A 44 5.24 27.10 2.16
CA VAL A 44 6.55 27.73 1.92
C VAL A 44 7.40 26.89 0.96
N ASP A 45 7.96 27.55 -0.07
CA ASP A 45 8.90 26.96 -1.02
C ASP A 45 10.24 26.64 -0.32
N GLY A 46 10.80 25.45 -0.57
CA GLY A 46 11.94 24.91 0.20
C GLY A 46 11.58 24.27 1.55
N GLY A 47 10.37 24.51 2.07
CA GLY A 47 9.77 23.84 3.23
C GLY A 47 10.48 24.04 4.57
N LEU A 48 9.75 23.86 5.68
CA LEU A 48 10.35 23.87 7.01
C LEU A 48 11.36 22.73 7.19
N PRO A 49 12.49 22.96 7.90
CA PRO A 49 13.39 21.89 8.33
C PRO A 49 12.63 20.75 8.99
N GLN A 50 13.04 19.49 8.74
CA GLN A 50 12.31 18.32 9.22
C GLN A 50 12.08 18.34 10.73
N ARG A 51 13.09 18.76 11.51
CA ARG A 51 13.01 18.84 12.96
C ARG A 51 11.93 19.82 13.42
N GLU A 52 11.91 21.02 12.86
CA GLU A 52 10.91 22.05 13.19
C GLU A 52 9.50 21.59 12.80
N ARG A 53 9.36 20.98 11.61
CA ARG A 53 8.08 20.41 11.16
C ARG A 53 7.56 19.34 12.13
N VAL A 54 8.43 18.48 12.64
CA VAL A 54 8.05 17.44 13.60
C VAL A 54 7.60 18.05 14.92
N GLU A 55 8.30 19.07 15.43
CA GLU A 55 7.91 19.78 16.66
C GLU A 55 6.58 20.52 16.49
N GLN A 56 6.38 21.23 15.38
CA GLN A 56 5.10 21.89 15.07
C GLN A 56 3.96 20.88 14.96
N GLN A 57 4.16 19.75 14.28
CA GLN A 57 3.15 18.69 14.20
C GLN A 57 2.85 18.07 15.57
N LYS A 58 3.85 17.95 16.45
CA LYS A 58 3.67 17.46 17.82
C LYS A 58 2.82 18.45 18.63
N ALA A 59 3.09 19.75 18.54
CA ALA A 59 2.29 20.80 19.18
C ALA A 59 0.85 20.82 18.65
N ALA A 60 0.66 20.78 17.33
CA ALA A 60 -0.65 20.73 16.69
C ALA A 60 -1.49 19.52 17.15
N ARG A 61 -0.85 18.34 17.28
CA ARG A 61 -1.52 17.14 17.81
C ARG A 61 -1.90 17.27 19.29
N ALA A 62 -1.07 17.90 20.11
CA ALA A 62 -1.38 18.15 21.51
C ALA A 62 -2.59 19.10 21.66
N ILE A 63 -2.69 20.12 20.81
CA ILE A 63 -3.86 20.99 20.72
C ILE A 63 -5.10 20.21 20.26
N CYS A 64 -4.97 19.37 19.22
CA CYS A 64 -6.07 18.50 18.80
C CYS A 64 -6.59 17.63 19.94
N GLY A 65 -5.72 17.10 20.81
CA GLY A 65 -6.10 16.27 21.96
C GLY A 65 -7.01 16.97 22.98
N ARG A 66 -7.06 18.30 22.98
CA ARG A 66 -7.93 19.13 23.84
C ARG A 66 -9.08 19.78 23.07
N CYS A 67 -9.18 19.51 21.76
CA CYS A 67 -10.12 20.18 20.88
C CYS A 67 -11.56 19.70 21.13
N PRO A 68 -12.54 20.59 21.31
CA PRO A 68 -13.92 20.21 21.61
C PRO A 68 -14.62 19.52 20.44
N VAL A 69 -14.06 19.56 19.22
CA VAL A 69 -14.58 18.89 18.02
C VAL A 69 -13.75 17.67 17.61
N LEU A 70 -12.89 17.16 18.51
CA LEU A 70 -11.93 16.09 18.23
C LEU A 70 -12.58 14.87 17.54
N ASP A 71 -13.66 14.35 18.09
CA ASP A 71 -14.28 13.12 17.59
C ASP A 71 -14.99 13.34 16.25
N ALA A 72 -15.71 14.46 16.09
CA ALA A 72 -16.32 14.82 14.80
C ALA A 72 -15.25 15.02 13.71
N CYS A 73 -14.14 15.67 14.06
CA CYS A 73 -13.01 15.91 13.17
C CYS A 73 -12.31 14.59 12.79
N ARG A 74 -12.13 13.69 13.76
CA ARG A 74 -11.57 12.35 13.53
C ARG A 74 -12.48 11.50 12.66
N ALA A 75 -13.78 11.53 12.88
CA ALA A 75 -14.75 10.80 12.07
C ALA A 75 -14.70 11.27 10.61
N TYR A 76 -14.75 12.58 10.37
CA TYR A 76 -14.60 13.16 9.04
C TYR A 76 -13.27 12.78 8.38
N GLY A 77 -12.15 13.00 9.06
CA GLY A 77 -10.81 12.74 8.50
C GLY A 77 -10.54 11.27 8.18
N ASN A 78 -11.25 10.31 8.79
CA ASN A 78 -11.08 8.88 8.51
C ASN A 78 -12.07 8.33 7.47
N ILE A 79 -12.89 9.16 6.84
CA ILE A 79 -13.76 8.71 5.75
C ILE A 79 -12.91 8.25 4.57
N ALA A 80 -13.11 6.99 4.18
CA ALA A 80 -12.55 6.44 2.95
C ALA A 80 -13.37 6.89 1.74
N ILE A 81 -12.69 7.22 0.65
CA ILE A 81 -13.33 7.61 -0.62
C ILE A 81 -13.36 6.44 -1.62
N PRO A 82 -14.38 6.38 -2.51
CA PRO A 82 -14.36 5.50 -3.68
C PRO A 82 -13.10 5.76 -4.51
N GLY A 83 -12.43 4.70 -4.99
CA GLY A 83 -11.12 4.80 -5.65
C GLY A 83 -9.92 4.65 -4.71
N GLY A 84 -10.16 4.64 -3.39
CA GLY A 84 -9.15 4.39 -2.38
C GLY A 84 -8.50 5.66 -1.84
N GLY A 85 -8.15 5.66 -0.56
CA GLY A 85 -7.62 6.81 0.14
C GLY A 85 -8.59 7.37 1.17
N LEU A 86 -8.32 8.58 1.64
CA LEU A 86 -9.10 9.30 2.64
C LEU A 86 -9.62 10.61 2.04
N VAL A 87 -10.75 11.10 2.53
CA VAL A 87 -11.34 12.38 2.10
C VAL A 87 -10.37 13.55 2.29
N GLU A 88 -9.58 13.52 3.37
CA GLU A 88 -8.51 14.48 3.62
C GLU A 88 -7.16 13.76 3.55
N PRO A 89 -6.47 13.74 2.40
CA PRO A 89 -5.28 12.90 2.20
C PRO A 89 -4.04 13.39 2.97
N VAL A 90 -4.00 14.67 3.34
CA VAL A 90 -2.86 15.33 3.98
C VAL A 90 -3.26 15.98 5.31
N GLY A 91 -2.27 16.49 6.04
CA GLY A 91 -2.47 17.23 7.29
C GLY A 91 -2.86 16.38 8.51
N ILE A 92 -3.10 17.09 9.61
CA ILE A 92 -3.52 16.56 10.91
C ILE A 92 -5.02 16.74 11.08
N TRP A 93 -5.73 15.64 11.24
CA TRP A 93 -7.18 15.61 11.47
C TRP A 93 -7.49 14.77 12.69
N GLY A 94 -8.29 15.29 13.62
CA GLY A 94 -8.67 14.56 14.84
C GLY A 94 -7.48 14.07 15.69
N GLY A 95 -6.36 14.82 15.68
CA GLY A 95 -5.11 14.48 16.36
C GLY A 95 -4.25 13.41 15.67
N GLN A 96 -4.60 13.02 14.44
CA GLN A 96 -3.91 11.99 13.68
C GLN A 96 -3.24 12.60 12.44
N THR A 97 -1.98 12.25 12.23
CA THR A 97 -1.28 12.56 10.98
C THR A 97 -1.88 11.77 9.82
N ALA A 98 -1.68 12.25 8.58
CA ALA A 98 -2.05 11.52 7.37
C ALA A 98 -1.51 10.07 7.36
N LEU A 99 -0.25 9.87 7.76
CA LEU A 99 0.37 8.55 7.85
C LEU A 99 -0.36 7.63 8.85
N ASN A 100 -0.74 8.14 10.02
CA ASN A 100 -1.45 7.36 11.03
C ASN A 100 -2.84 6.93 10.52
N ARG A 101 -3.58 7.84 9.89
CA ARG A 101 -4.89 7.53 9.31
C ARG A 101 -4.77 6.53 8.15
N HIS A 102 -3.77 6.69 7.30
CA HIS A 102 -3.52 5.76 6.20
C HIS A 102 -3.16 4.34 6.70
N ARG A 103 -2.31 4.25 7.74
CA ARG A 103 -2.02 2.96 8.40
C ARG A 103 -3.28 2.33 8.98
N ALA A 104 -4.14 3.11 9.63
CA ALA A 104 -5.42 2.61 10.15
C ALA A 104 -6.35 2.11 9.04
N LEU A 105 -6.44 2.83 7.92
CA LEU A 105 -7.20 2.42 6.75
C LEU A 105 -6.70 1.08 6.17
N ILE A 106 -5.37 0.92 6.05
CA ILE A 106 -4.77 -0.34 5.62
C ILE A 106 -5.10 -1.45 6.61
N ALA A 107 -4.90 -1.21 7.91
CA ALA A 107 -5.17 -2.20 8.95
C ALA A 107 -6.64 -2.66 8.92
N LEU A 108 -7.60 -1.75 8.75
CA LEU A 108 -9.02 -2.09 8.60
C LEU A 108 -9.28 -2.97 7.37
N ARG A 109 -8.64 -2.66 6.23
CA ARG A 109 -8.76 -3.47 5.01
C ARG A 109 -8.12 -4.85 5.16
N THR A 110 -7.02 -4.95 5.89
CA THR A 110 -6.33 -6.22 6.14
C THR A 110 -7.03 -7.06 7.20
N ALA A 111 -7.67 -6.43 8.19
CA ALA A 111 -8.41 -7.11 9.25
C ALA A 111 -9.80 -7.58 8.81
N GLN A 112 -10.36 -7.00 7.76
CA GLN A 112 -11.52 -7.58 7.10
C GLN A 112 -11.09 -8.95 6.53
N PRO A 113 -11.66 -10.08 7.01
CA PRO A 113 -11.39 -11.37 6.42
C PRO A 113 -11.70 -11.27 4.94
N ALA A 114 -10.85 -11.84 4.10
CA ALA A 114 -11.08 -11.94 2.67
C ALA A 114 -12.39 -12.72 2.45
N THR A 115 -13.53 -12.04 2.48
CA THR A 115 -14.76 -12.52 1.88
C THR A 115 -14.36 -12.88 0.46
N ALA A 116 -14.46 -14.17 0.12
CA ALA A 116 -14.00 -14.75 -1.14
C ALA A 116 -14.10 -13.70 -2.25
N GLU A 117 -12.93 -13.22 -2.72
CA GLU A 117 -12.92 -12.11 -3.66
C GLU A 117 -13.87 -12.48 -4.82
N PRO A 118 -14.85 -11.62 -5.15
CA PRO A 118 -15.76 -11.90 -6.24
C PRO A 118 -14.93 -12.21 -7.49
N ALA A 119 -15.36 -13.20 -8.27
CA ALA A 119 -14.66 -13.67 -9.46
C ALA A 119 -14.10 -12.48 -10.27
N PRO A 120 -12.85 -12.58 -10.78
CA PRO A 120 -12.15 -11.45 -11.38
C PRO A 120 -13.01 -10.80 -12.46
N SER A 121 -13.26 -9.49 -12.34
CA SER A 121 -14.10 -8.77 -13.30
C SER A 121 -13.46 -8.81 -14.70
N PRO A 122 -14.26 -8.72 -15.79
CA PRO A 122 -13.74 -8.76 -17.16
C PRO A 122 -12.61 -7.73 -17.42
N GLY A 123 -12.70 -6.55 -16.81
CA GLY A 123 -11.65 -5.52 -16.91
C GLY A 123 -10.32 -5.94 -16.27
N ARG A 124 -10.35 -6.63 -15.13
CA ARG A 124 -9.14 -7.16 -14.49
C ARG A 124 -8.52 -8.30 -15.31
N ILE A 125 -9.35 -9.15 -15.93
CA ILE A 125 -8.87 -10.21 -16.83
C ILE A 125 -8.19 -9.60 -18.06
N ALA A 126 -8.80 -8.58 -18.66
CA ALA A 126 -8.19 -7.86 -19.78
C ALA A 126 -6.84 -7.22 -19.38
N GLU A 127 -6.77 -6.61 -18.19
CA GLU A 127 -5.53 -6.04 -17.68
C GLU A 127 -4.47 -7.10 -17.37
N ALA A 128 -4.86 -8.30 -16.92
CA ALA A 128 -3.95 -9.43 -16.71
C ALA A 128 -3.40 -9.96 -18.05
N GLY A 129 -4.12 -9.74 -19.16
CA GLY A 129 -3.77 -10.16 -20.51
C GLY A 129 -2.76 -9.27 -21.24
N THR A 130 -2.17 -8.25 -20.62
CA THR A 130 -1.15 -7.43 -21.30
C THR A 130 0.09 -8.25 -21.66
N VAL A 131 0.77 -7.85 -22.74
CA VAL A 131 1.94 -8.57 -23.28
C VAL A 131 3.00 -8.85 -22.21
N ALA A 132 3.32 -7.87 -21.36
CA ALA A 132 4.31 -8.04 -20.30
C ALA A 132 3.88 -9.10 -19.26
N LYS A 133 2.62 -9.08 -18.84
CA LYS A 133 2.09 -10.05 -17.86
C LYS A 133 1.97 -11.45 -18.47
N LEU A 134 1.59 -11.56 -19.74
CA LEU A 134 1.60 -12.83 -20.47
C LEU A 134 3.01 -13.42 -20.63
N ARG A 135 4.04 -12.59 -20.85
CA ARG A 135 5.44 -13.05 -20.86
C ARG A 135 5.83 -13.66 -19.52
N VAL A 136 5.48 -13.00 -18.41
CA VAL A 136 5.72 -13.52 -17.05
C VAL A 136 4.97 -14.82 -16.80
N LEU A 137 3.67 -14.92 -17.15
CA LEU A 137 2.90 -16.17 -17.00
C LEU A 137 3.51 -17.33 -17.79
N ARG A 138 3.96 -17.09 -19.02
CA ARG A 138 4.64 -18.12 -19.84
C ARG A 138 6.00 -18.53 -19.26
N ALA A 139 6.76 -17.57 -18.72
CA ALA A 139 8.02 -17.84 -18.07
C ALA A 139 7.81 -18.67 -16.79
N LEU A 140 6.84 -18.30 -15.95
CA LEU A 140 6.46 -19.04 -14.75
C LEU A 140 6.01 -20.47 -15.04
N ALA A 141 5.34 -20.71 -16.16
CA ALA A 141 4.95 -22.07 -16.54
C ALA A 141 6.15 -22.99 -16.80
N ARG A 142 7.31 -22.42 -17.19
CA ARG A 142 8.51 -23.17 -17.57
C ARG A 142 9.59 -23.20 -16.49
N GLU A 143 9.65 -22.18 -15.66
CA GLU A 143 10.76 -21.98 -14.71
C GLU A 143 10.23 -21.78 -13.29
N THR A 144 10.95 -22.37 -12.34
CA THR A 144 10.71 -22.22 -10.90
C THR A 144 11.61 -21.16 -10.27
N ASP A 145 12.83 -20.99 -10.81
CA ASP A 145 13.81 -20.01 -10.36
C ASP A 145 13.44 -18.56 -10.77
N THR A 146 13.61 -17.63 -9.84
CA THR A 146 13.22 -16.22 -10.04
C THR A 146 14.05 -15.50 -11.10
N GLU A 147 15.34 -15.80 -11.21
CA GLU A 147 16.23 -15.17 -12.18
C GLU A 147 15.94 -15.68 -13.59
N LEU A 148 15.74 -17.01 -13.73
CA LEU A 148 15.36 -17.62 -15.01
C LEU A 148 13.98 -17.14 -15.49
N VAL A 149 13.02 -16.97 -14.59
CA VAL A 149 11.71 -16.38 -14.92
C VAL A 149 11.88 -14.97 -15.48
N ALA A 150 12.68 -14.13 -14.82
CA ALA A 150 12.93 -12.76 -15.25
C ALA A 150 13.64 -12.71 -16.62
N TYR A 151 14.69 -13.52 -16.77
CA TYR A 151 15.44 -13.68 -18.03
C TYR A 151 14.51 -14.06 -19.19
N ARG A 152 13.68 -15.10 -19.03
CA ARG A 152 12.73 -15.53 -20.07
C ARG A 152 11.61 -14.53 -20.34
N ALA A 153 11.20 -13.78 -19.34
CA ALA A 153 10.21 -12.72 -19.50
C ALA A 153 10.79 -11.47 -20.19
N GLY A 154 12.12 -11.37 -20.30
CA GLY A 154 12.83 -10.26 -20.90
C GLY A 154 12.81 -9.00 -20.04
N MET A 155 12.90 -9.14 -18.72
CA MET A 155 12.87 -8.03 -17.77
C MET A 155 13.76 -8.33 -16.54
N ASP A 156 14.03 -7.33 -15.71
CA ASP A 156 14.76 -7.53 -14.46
C ASP A 156 13.90 -8.26 -13.39
N VAL A 157 14.58 -8.84 -12.40
CA VAL A 157 13.95 -9.64 -11.34
C VAL A 157 12.93 -8.84 -10.53
N ARG A 158 13.20 -7.55 -10.26
CA ARG A 158 12.28 -6.70 -9.49
C ARG A 158 10.98 -6.49 -10.25
N THR A 159 11.09 -6.16 -11.54
CA THR A 159 9.93 -5.96 -12.43
C THR A 159 9.14 -7.25 -12.63
N ALA A 160 9.80 -8.39 -12.82
CA ALA A 160 9.14 -9.69 -12.91
C ALA A 160 8.37 -10.02 -11.61
N ASN A 161 8.99 -9.81 -10.46
CA ASN A 161 8.35 -10.05 -9.15
C ASN A 161 7.18 -9.10 -8.90
N TRP A 162 7.27 -7.84 -9.34
CA TRP A 162 6.15 -6.91 -9.30
C TRP A 162 4.97 -7.41 -10.15
N HIS A 163 5.22 -7.86 -11.38
CA HIS A 163 4.19 -8.43 -12.24
C HIS A 163 3.55 -9.69 -11.64
N ARG A 164 4.35 -10.58 -11.02
CA ARG A 164 3.85 -11.77 -10.29
C ARG A 164 2.87 -11.39 -9.18
N ALA A 165 3.26 -10.43 -8.35
CA ALA A 165 2.40 -9.95 -7.26
C ALA A 165 1.16 -9.20 -7.78
N ASN A 166 1.28 -8.46 -8.89
CA ASN A 166 0.16 -7.77 -9.51
C ASN A 166 -0.85 -8.77 -10.13
N LEU A 167 -0.37 -9.82 -10.80
CA LEU A 167 -1.18 -10.89 -11.35
C LEU A 167 -2.05 -11.58 -10.30
N CYS A 168 -1.53 -11.79 -9.08
CA CYS A 168 -2.33 -12.33 -7.99
C CYS A 168 -3.51 -11.40 -7.65
N THR A 169 -3.29 -10.08 -7.55
CA THR A 169 -4.38 -9.10 -7.31
C THR A 169 -5.40 -9.07 -8.44
N LEU A 170 -4.95 -9.08 -9.69
CA LEU A 170 -5.85 -9.02 -10.84
C LEU A 170 -6.73 -10.27 -10.95
N LEU A 171 -6.18 -11.44 -10.58
CA LEU A 171 -6.88 -12.72 -10.66
C LEU A 171 -7.66 -13.07 -9.39
N GLY A 172 -7.71 -12.18 -8.39
CA GLY A 172 -8.45 -12.41 -7.16
C GLY A 172 -7.83 -13.45 -6.23
N LEU A 173 -6.49 -13.50 -6.19
CA LEU A 173 -5.70 -14.47 -5.46
C LEU A 173 -4.99 -13.82 -4.27
N ASP A 174 -5.07 -14.48 -3.11
CA ASP A 174 -4.37 -14.06 -1.91
C ASP A 174 -2.85 -14.29 -2.04
N LYS A 175 -2.07 -13.20 -2.06
CA LYS A 175 -0.62 -13.24 -2.26
C LYS A 175 0.11 -14.00 -1.16
N GLU A 176 -0.46 -14.10 0.03
CA GLU A 176 0.22 -14.70 1.18
C GLU A 176 0.09 -16.22 1.20
N THR A 177 -0.98 -16.75 0.60
CA THR A 177 -1.31 -18.18 0.63
C THR A 177 -1.33 -18.85 -0.75
N THR A 178 -1.31 -18.07 -1.85
CA THR A 178 -1.38 -18.63 -3.20
C THR A 178 -0.04 -19.19 -3.68
N THR A 179 -0.08 -20.42 -4.20
CA THR A 179 1.07 -21.08 -4.85
C THR A 179 1.18 -20.73 -6.33
N ARG A 180 2.37 -20.89 -6.92
CA ARG A 180 2.64 -20.69 -8.35
C ARG A 180 1.73 -21.58 -9.20
N GLU A 181 1.56 -22.83 -8.81
CA GLU A 181 0.65 -23.76 -9.50
C GLU A 181 -0.81 -23.28 -9.49
N GLN A 182 -1.31 -22.78 -8.36
CA GLN A 182 -2.66 -22.21 -8.26
C GLN A 182 -2.82 -20.99 -9.18
N LEU A 183 -1.85 -20.07 -9.16
CA LEU A 183 -1.82 -18.91 -10.06
C LEU A 183 -1.90 -19.33 -11.54
N LEU A 184 -1.10 -20.32 -11.94
CA LEU A 184 -1.08 -20.82 -13.31
C LEU A 184 -2.39 -21.57 -13.67
N GLY A 185 -2.97 -22.29 -12.72
CA GLY A 185 -4.29 -22.92 -12.87
C GLY A 185 -5.39 -21.90 -13.16
N VAL A 186 -5.43 -20.81 -12.38
CA VAL A 186 -6.40 -19.72 -12.60
C VAL A 186 -6.12 -18.98 -13.91
N ALA A 187 -4.85 -18.80 -14.29
CA ALA A 187 -4.50 -18.21 -15.59
C ALA A 187 -4.98 -19.08 -16.77
N LYS A 188 -4.93 -20.42 -16.66
CA LYS A 188 -5.51 -21.34 -17.66
C LYS A 188 -7.03 -21.26 -17.68
N ALA A 189 -7.68 -21.25 -16.52
CA ALA A 189 -9.13 -21.15 -16.41
C ALA A 189 -9.68 -19.87 -17.07
N ASN A 190 -8.94 -18.76 -16.97
CA ASN A 190 -9.27 -17.48 -17.59
C ASN A 190 -8.71 -17.30 -19.01
N ARG A 191 -8.19 -18.37 -19.65
CA ARG A 191 -7.64 -18.38 -21.02
C ARG A 191 -6.48 -17.40 -21.26
N LEU A 192 -5.77 -16.98 -20.22
CA LEU A 192 -4.53 -16.18 -20.33
C LEU A 192 -3.34 -17.05 -20.77
N LEU A 193 -3.40 -18.34 -20.46
CA LEU A 193 -2.49 -19.35 -20.98
C LEU A 193 -3.26 -20.37 -21.83
N PRO A 194 -2.62 -20.94 -22.88
CA PRO A 194 -3.20 -22.04 -23.65
C PRO A 194 -3.57 -23.23 -22.75
N ALA A 195 -4.69 -23.89 -23.02
CA ALA A 195 -5.15 -25.03 -22.22
C ALA A 195 -4.13 -26.19 -22.18
N ASN A 196 -3.35 -26.35 -23.24
CA ASN A 196 -2.31 -27.37 -23.39
C ASN A 196 -0.91 -26.91 -22.91
N VAL A 197 -0.79 -25.75 -22.26
CA VAL A 197 0.51 -25.33 -21.72
C VAL A 197 0.99 -26.35 -20.69
N ARG A 198 2.21 -26.86 -20.90
CA ARG A 198 2.90 -27.71 -19.92
C ARG A 198 3.45 -26.82 -18.80
N ILE A 199 3.02 -27.08 -17.57
CA ILE A 199 3.51 -26.42 -16.37
C ILE A 199 4.56 -27.35 -15.75
N VAL A 200 5.78 -26.85 -15.57
CA VAL A 200 6.80 -27.52 -14.75
C VAL A 200 6.28 -27.56 -13.31
N PRO A 201 6.26 -28.72 -12.63
CA PRO A 201 5.76 -28.83 -11.26
C PRO A 201 6.68 -28.12 -10.26
N ASP A 202 6.14 -27.63 -9.14
CA ASP A 202 6.90 -26.98 -8.06
C ASP A 202 7.88 -27.92 -7.34
N GLY A 203 7.61 -29.23 -7.38
CA GLY A 203 8.38 -30.24 -6.66
C GLY A 203 7.82 -30.46 -5.26
N ARG A 204 8.69 -30.82 -4.29
CA ARG A 204 8.29 -31.18 -2.92
C ARG A 204 7.68 -30.01 -2.15
N TRP A 205 8.14 -28.79 -2.41
CA TRP A 205 7.73 -27.59 -1.69
C TRP A 205 7.01 -26.65 -2.65
N PRO A 206 5.77 -26.21 -2.36
CA PRO A 206 5.05 -25.28 -3.22
C PRO A 206 5.79 -23.95 -3.29
N ILE A 207 5.81 -23.32 -4.46
CA ILE A 207 6.46 -22.03 -4.67
C ILE A 207 5.45 -20.92 -4.50
N ALA A 208 5.79 -19.85 -3.79
CA ALA A 208 4.90 -18.68 -3.68
C ALA A 208 4.62 -18.03 -5.04
N ALA A 209 3.35 -17.74 -5.34
CA ALA A 209 2.94 -17.06 -6.57
C ALA A 209 3.54 -15.65 -6.67
N GLY A 210 3.33 -14.84 -5.62
CA GLY A 210 3.88 -13.50 -5.48
C GLY A 210 5.11 -13.48 -4.57
N PRO A 211 6.35 -13.56 -5.07
CA PRO A 211 7.53 -13.60 -4.23
C PRO A 211 7.74 -12.29 -3.46
N THR A 212 8.46 -12.38 -2.34
CA THR A 212 8.90 -11.25 -1.50
C THR A 212 10.41 -11.26 -1.44
N THR A 213 11.03 -10.07 -1.34
CA THR A 213 12.49 -9.94 -1.30
C THR A 213 13.13 -10.71 -0.14
N ASP A 214 12.42 -10.80 0.99
CA ASP A 214 12.87 -11.51 2.19
C ASP A 214 12.39 -12.97 2.25
N GLY A 215 11.63 -13.44 1.26
CA GLY A 215 11.05 -14.78 1.22
C GLY A 215 9.99 -15.06 2.29
N ALA A 216 9.42 -14.05 2.95
CA ALA A 216 8.45 -14.25 4.04
C ALA A 216 7.23 -15.07 3.61
N ARG A 217 6.73 -14.86 2.39
CA ARG A 217 5.61 -15.63 1.83
C ARG A 217 5.95 -17.10 1.62
N GLN A 218 7.16 -17.39 1.14
CA GLN A 218 7.61 -18.77 0.95
C GLN A 218 7.65 -19.52 2.29
N ARG A 219 8.12 -18.86 3.36
CA ARG A 219 8.14 -19.45 4.70
C ARG A 219 6.75 -19.69 5.29
N ARG A 220 5.74 -18.88 4.94
CA ARG A 220 4.36 -19.13 5.37
C ARG A 220 3.75 -20.34 4.67
N LEU A 221 4.03 -20.51 3.37
CA LEU A 221 3.52 -21.63 2.57
C LEU A 221 4.20 -22.96 2.89
N ALA A 222 5.50 -22.93 3.15
CA ALA A 222 6.30 -24.12 3.45
C ALA A 222 7.25 -23.79 4.61
N PRO A 223 6.77 -23.80 5.86
CA PRO A 223 7.59 -23.46 7.03
C PRO A 223 8.79 -24.39 7.20
N ASP A 224 8.64 -25.65 6.79
CA ASP A 224 9.70 -26.68 6.85
C ASP A 224 10.62 -26.66 5.63
N SER A 225 10.37 -25.77 4.65
CA SER A 225 11.26 -25.67 3.49
C SER A 225 12.63 -25.12 3.92
N PRO A 226 13.74 -25.74 3.49
CA PRO A 226 15.05 -25.22 3.79
C PRO A 226 15.16 -23.82 3.18
N SER A 227 15.50 -22.82 4.00
CA SER A 227 15.72 -21.46 3.51
C SER A 227 16.76 -21.53 2.39
N PRO A 228 16.54 -20.89 1.23
CA PRO A 228 17.58 -20.84 0.21
C PRO A 228 18.77 -20.11 0.82
N SER A 229 19.77 -20.89 1.23
CA SER A 229 21.05 -20.38 1.67
C SER A 229 21.54 -19.49 0.54
N ARG A 230 21.70 -18.18 0.82
CA ARG A 230 22.44 -17.32 -0.09
C ARG A 230 23.78 -18.01 -0.33
N CYS A 231 24.04 -18.43 -1.57
CA CYS A 231 25.36 -18.92 -1.96
C CYS A 231 26.37 -17.84 -1.52
N PRO A 232 27.34 -18.15 -0.64
CA PRO A 232 28.33 -17.19 -0.16
C PRO A 232 29.22 -16.63 -1.29
N SER A 233 29.14 -17.21 -2.49
CA SER A 233 30.05 -16.99 -3.61
C SER A 233 29.54 -16.08 -4.72
N CYS A 234 28.33 -15.49 -4.62
CA CYS A 234 27.89 -14.50 -5.60
C CYS A 234 28.26 -13.08 -5.13
N PRO A 235 29.25 -12.41 -5.76
CA PRO A 235 29.53 -11.02 -5.46
C PRO A 235 28.28 -10.18 -5.76
N THR A 236 27.93 -9.32 -4.81
CA THR A 236 26.86 -8.34 -5.00
C THR A 236 27.24 -7.46 -6.19
N PRO A 237 26.44 -7.35 -7.27
CA PRO A 237 26.75 -6.45 -8.35
C PRO A 237 26.81 -5.03 -7.80
N ALA A 238 27.95 -4.37 -8.01
CA ALA A 238 28.18 -3.02 -7.51
C ALA A 238 27.07 -2.07 -8.00
N PRO A 239 26.63 -1.11 -7.17
CA PRO A 239 25.64 -0.12 -7.59
C PRO A 239 26.16 0.63 -8.81
N ARG A 240 25.33 0.72 -9.87
CA ARG A 240 25.64 1.57 -11.02
C ARG A 240 25.72 3.02 -10.55
N PRO A 241 26.74 3.80 -10.98
CA PRO A 241 26.78 5.21 -10.68
C PRO A 241 25.56 5.92 -11.31
N PRO A 242 25.02 6.97 -10.65
CA PRO A 242 23.93 7.76 -11.19
C PRO A 242 24.37 8.48 -12.48
N PRO A 243 23.40 8.84 -13.36
CA PRO A 243 23.68 9.57 -14.60
C PRO A 243 24.28 10.95 -14.35
#